data_AF-A0A944PYQ5-F1
#
_entry.id   AF-A0A944PYQ5-F1
#
_cell.length_a   1.000
_cell.length_b   1.000
_cell.length_c   1.000
_cell.angle_alpha   90.00
_cell.angle_beta   90.00
_cell.angle_gamma   90.00
#
_symmetry.space_group_name_H-M   'P 1'
#
loop_
_entity.id
_entity.type
_entity.pdbx_description
1 polymer ?
#
loop_
_entity_poly.entity_id
_entity_poly.type
_entity_poly.pdbx_seq_one_letter_code
_entity_poly.pdbx_strand_id
1 'polypeptide(L)'
;MNCTDQVGATPEARLDESTVAVLRAIGEHFRTVNPTDVLENTKLLVCVGAEAYNLVDRRLDGDAPGLARTAMAAMPELREGITRGEYVLHIRDAVLAAGHDWPDGDNDPAIPRITGIPGPRTEPTPGKRPSIPTQPGPDQSAAPTCCGRAMRRDGTQWVCGKCKGWHDTGRAALTLVPAVVEEVTV
;
A
#
# COMPACT_ATOMS: atom_id res chain seq x y z
N MET A 1 52.44 -6.40 29.27
CA MET A 1 51.08 -6.99 29.25
C MET A 1 50.13 -5.94 28.72
N ASN A 2 49.82 -6.01 27.42
CA ASN A 2 48.81 -5.17 26.76
C ASN A 2 47.83 -6.17 26.14
N CYS A 3 46.66 -6.31 26.76
CA CYS A 3 45.53 -7.03 26.20
C CYS A 3 44.72 -6.01 25.40
N THR A 4 45.05 -5.84 24.13
CA THR A 4 44.23 -5.04 23.23
C THR A 4 42.97 -5.84 22.91
N ASP A 5 41.83 -5.36 23.41
CA ASP A 5 40.49 -5.76 23.03
C ASP A 5 40.37 -5.90 21.52
N GLN A 6 40.26 -7.14 21.03
CA GLN A 6 39.65 -7.39 19.73
C GLN A 6 38.16 -7.10 19.89
N VAL A 7 37.78 -5.84 19.67
CA VAL A 7 36.41 -5.48 19.30
C VAL A 7 36.16 -6.19 17.97
N GLY A 8 35.68 -7.42 18.06
CA GLY A 8 35.28 -8.21 16.90
C GLY A 8 34.26 -7.40 16.14
N ALA A 9 34.63 -6.99 14.92
CA ALA A 9 33.71 -6.37 13.99
C ALA A 9 32.47 -7.25 13.93
N THR A 10 31.37 -6.74 14.47
CA THR A 10 30.10 -7.46 14.45
C THR A 10 29.80 -7.68 12.97
N PRO A 11 29.66 -8.93 12.49
CA PRO A 11 29.40 -9.17 11.09
C PRO A 11 28.17 -8.35 10.71
N GLU A 12 28.34 -7.38 9.82
CA GLU A 12 27.27 -6.51 9.37
C GLU A 12 26.14 -7.42 8.90
N ALA A 13 25.06 -7.44 9.67
CA ALA A 13 23.94 -8.33 9.43
C ALA A 13 23.34 -7.93 8.09
N ARG A 14 23.64 -8.69 7.04
CA ARG A 14 23.04 -8.49 5.73
C ARG A 14 21.55 -8.66 5.86
N LEU A 15 20.81 -7.59 5.58
CA LEU A 15 19.36 -7.63 5.52
C LEU A 15 18.93 -8.39 4.26
N ASP A 16 17.92 -9.25 4.39
CA ASP A 16 17.29 -9.87 3.23
C ASP A 16 16.41 -8.86 2.48
N GLU A 17 16.16 -9.13 1.19
CA GLU A 17 15.41 -8.22 0.31
C GLU A 17 13.99 -7.96 0.82
N SER A 18 13.32 -8.96 1.42
CA SER A 18 11.96 -8.79 1.94
C SER A 18 11.93 -7.84 3.13
N THR A 19 12.90 -7.97 4.04
CA THR A 19 13.06 -7.04 5.16
C THR A 19 13.31 -5.61 4.66
N VAL A 20 14.19 -5.45 3.66
CA VAL A 20 14.46 -4.15 3.04
C VAL A 20 13.22 -3.56 2.39
N ALA A 21 12.42 -4.39 1.71
CA ALA A 21 11.15 -3.95 1.11
C ALA A 21 10.17 -3.41 2.16
N VAL A 22 10.06 -4.07 3.32
CA VAL A 22 9.24 -3.55 4.44
C VAL A 22 9.78 -2.22 4.96
N LEU A 23 11.10 -2.11 5.18
CA LEU A 23 11.72 -0.86 5.65
C LEU A 23 11.50 0.30 4.67
N ARG A 24 11.63 0.06 3.36
CA ARG A 24 11.34 1.06 2.32
C ARG A 24 9.86 1.46 2.32
N ALA A 25 8.93 0.51 2.45
CA ALA A 25 7.49 0.78 2.50
C ALA A 25 7.10 1.64 3.72
N ILE A 26 7.66 1.33 4.90
CA ILE A 26 7.48 2.15 6.11
C ILE A 26 8.04 3.56 5.88
N GLY A 27 9.23 3.64 5.28
CA GLY A 27 9.87 4.91 4.93
C GLY A 27 8.96 5.79 4.07
N GLU A 28 8.38 5.22 3.02
CA GLU A 28 7.44 5.91 2.14
C GLU A 28 6.15 6.32 2.87
N HIS A 29 5.60 5.44 3.72
CA HIS A 29 4.42 5.75 4.52
C HIS A 29 4.66 6.95 5.46
N PHE A 30 5.80 6.99 6.15
CA PHE A 30 6.13 8.08 7.06
C PHE A 30 6.46 9.40 6.35
N ARG A 31 7.02 9.36 5.14
CA ARG A 31 7.20 10.58 4.32
C ARG A 31 5.86 11.19 3.90
N THR A 32 4.88 10.35 3.59
CA THR A 32 3.61 10.78 2.99
C THR A 32 2.51 11.08 4.00
N VAL A 33 2.49 10.39 5.15
CA VAL A 33 1.42 10.47 6.14
C VAL A 33 1.89 11.19 7.42
N ASN A 34 1.57 12.49 7.50
CA ASN A 34 1.91 13.39 8.59
C ASN A 34 3.40 13.29 9.02
N PRO A 35 4.35 13.66 8.14
CA PRO A 35 5.77 13.51 8.42
C PRO A 35 6.24 14.31 9.63
N THR A 36 5.52 15.36 10.02
CA THR A 36 5.83 16.21 11.19
C THR A 36 5.28 15.67 12.51
N ASP A 37 4.43 14.64 12.50
CA ASP A 37 3.89 14.07 13.73
C ASP A 37 4.99 13.32 14.49
N VAL A 38 4.96 13.45 15.82
CA VAL A 38 5.83 12.66 16.72
C VAL A 38 5.54 11.18 16.54
N LEU A 39 6.60 10.39 16.34
CA LEU A 39 6.51 8.95 16.17
C LEU A 39 6.52 8.26 17.53
N GLU A 40 5.37 7.71 17.91
CA GLU A 40 5.22 6.86 19.09
C GLU A 40 5.59 5.41 18.77
N ASN A 41 6.14 4.69 19.75
CA ASN A 41 6.51 3.28 19.61
C ASN A 41 5.32 2.40 19.15
N THR A 42 4.14 2.59 19.73
CA THR A 42 2.93 1.84 19.32
C THR A 42 2.57 2.09 17.85
N LYS A 43 2.71 3.32 17.35
CA LYS A 43 2.45 3.65 15.94
C LYS A 43 3.49 2.99 15.02
N LEU A 44 4.75 2.93 15.45
CA LEU A 44 5.81 2.23 14.74
C LEU A 44 5.50 0.73 14.61
N LEU A 45 5.19 0.05 15.73
CA LEU A 45 4.86 -1.37 15.75
C LEU A 45 3.67 -1.71 14.84
N VAL A 46 2.61 -0.89 14.88
CA VAL A 46 1.43 -1.07 14.03
C VAL A 46 1.78 -0.90 12.56
N CYS A 47 2.59 0.11 12.22
CA CYS A 47 3.03 0.36 10.85
C CYS A 47 3.84 -0.83 10.30
N VAL A 48 4.81 -1.34 11.08
CA VAL A 48 5.64 -2.48 10.68
C VAL A 48 4.79 -3.72 10.42
N GLY A 49 3.85 -4.02 11.33
CA GLY A 49 2.93 -5.14 11.14
C GLY A 49 2.04 -4.98 9.91
N ALA A 50 1.54 -3.77 9.65
CA ALA A 50 0.70 -3.48 8.51
C ALA A 50 1.45 -3.62 7.18
N GLU A 51 2.68 -3.09 7.08
CA GLU A 51 3.47 -3.18 5.85
C GLU A 51 3.98 -4.60 5.59
N ALA A 52 4.39 -5.34 6.63
CA ALA A 52 4.74 -6.75 6.49
C ALA A 52 3.54 -7.59 6.00
N TYR A 53 2.33 -7.33 6.52
CA TYR A 53 1.11 -8.01 6.09
C TYR A 53 0.72 -7.65 4.65
N ASN A 54 0.89 -6.39 4.24
CA ASN A 54 0.66 -5.96 2.86
C ASN A 54 1.65 -6.63 1.89
N LEU A 55 2.93 -6.77 2.27
CA LEU A 55 3.95 -7.35 1.40
C LEU A 55 3.68 -8.83 1.07
N VAL A 56 3.11 -9.60 2.02
CA VAL A 56 2.74 -11.00 1.81
C VAL A 56 1.34 -11.17 1.19
N ASP A 57 0.85 -10.14 0.48
CA ASP A 57 -0.46 -10.12 -0.18
C ASP A 57 -1.63 -10.42 0.77
N ARG A 58 -1.52 -9.99 2.03
CA ARG A 58 -2.57 -10.12 3.06
C ARG A 58 -3.02 -11.57 3.32
N ARG A 59 -2.15 -12.53 2.99
CA ARG A 59 -2.41 -13.95 3.17
C ARG A 59 -2.25 -14.35 4.63
N LEU A 60 -3.20 -15.14 5.14
CA LEU A 60 -3.15 -15.67 6.51
C LEU A 60 -2.09 -16.77 6.67
N ASP A 61 -1.74 -17.45 5.58
CA ASP A 61 -0.66 -18.45 5.52
C ASP A 61 0.71 -17.84 5.20
N GLY A 62 0.81 -16.52 5.06
CA GLY A 62 2.07 -15.82 4.83
C GLY A 62 2.88 -15.63 6.12
N ASP A 63 4.22 -15.58 5.99
CA ASP A 63 5.13 -15.34 7.12
C ASP A 63 5.24 -13.83 7.50
N ALA A 64 4.12 -13.11 7.52
CA ALA A 64 4.11 -11.71 7.98
C ALA A 64 4.66 -11.55 9.41
N PRO A 65 4.36 -12.44 10.38
CA PRO A 65 4.92 -12.31 11.73
C PRO A 65 6.43 -12.56 11.80
N GLY A 66 6.98 -13.45 10.98
CA GLY A 66 8.42 -13.64 10.85
C GLY A 66 9.07 -12.39 10.26
N LEU A 67 8.54 -11.91 9.13
CA LEU A 67 9.03 -10.74 8.44
C LEU A 67 8.97 -9.45 9.29
N ALA A 68 7.85 -9.23 10.00
CA ALA A 68 7.72 -8.08 10.91
C ALA A 68 8.76 -8.12 12.03
N ARG A 69 9.08 -9.31 12.57
CA ARG A 69 10.12 -9.46 13.61
C ARG A 69 11.51 -9.16 13.06
N THR A 70 11.84 -9.66 11.87
CA THR A 70 13.12 -9.36 11.22
C THR A 70 13.25 -7.87 10.90
N ALA A 71 12.19 -7.26 10.39
CA ALA A 71 12.14 -5.81 10.16
C ALA A 71 12.34 -5.03 11.46
N MET A 72 11.62 -5.36 12.55
CA MET A 72 11.81 -4.74 13.86
C MET A 72 13.25 -4.87 14.39
N ALA A 73 13.89 -6.03 14.19
CA ALA A 73 15.27 -6.25 14.62
C ALA A 73 16.28 -5.42 13.81
N ALA A 74 15.94 -5.05 12.57
CA ALA A 74 16.74 -4.21 11.70
C ALA A 74 16.48 -2.70 11.88
N MET A 75 15.42 -2.30 12.62
CA MET A 75 15.06 -0.90 12.76
C MET A 75 16.05 -0.12 13.62
N PRO A 76 16.32 1.15 13.30
CA PRO A 76 17.06 2.05 14.18
C PRO A 76 16.34 2.25 15.52
N GLU A 77 17.11 2.50 16.57
CA GLU A 77 16.57 2.84 17.88
C GLU A 77 15.67 4.09 17.82
N LEU A 78 14.46 3.98 18.38
CA LEU A 78 13.50 5.08 18.40
C LEU A 78 13.85 6.07 19.51
N ARG A 79 14.17 7.31 19.14
CA ARG A 79 14.46 8.40 20.08
C ARG A 79 13.17 9.10 20.52
N GLU A 80 13.13 9.56 21.77
CA GLU A 80 12.00 10.32 22.28
C GLU A 80 11.80 11.62 21.49
N GLY A 81 10.55 11.90 21.09
CA GLY A 81 10.18 13.13 20.39
C GLY A 81 10.53 13.18 18.90
N ILE A 82 11.14 12.13 18.33
CA ILE A 82 11.48 12.12 16.90
C ILE A 82 10.22 12.15 16.04
N THR A 83 10.25 12.94 14.97
CA THR A 83 9.15 12.96 14.00
C THR A 83 9.24 11.78 13.03
N ARG A 84 8.11 11.43 12.42
CA ARG A 84 8.05 10.40 11.37
C ARG A 84 9.05 10.67 10.24
N GLY A 85 9.10 11.89 9.73
CA GLY A 85 9.98 12.29 8.64
C GLY A 85 11.46 12.21 9.00
N GLU A 86 11.84 12.60 10.22
CA GLU A 86 13.23 12.42 10.70
C GLU A 86 13.60 10.95 10.84
N TYR A 87 12.68 10.11 11.36
CA TYR A 87 12.93 8.69 11.53
C TYR A 87 13.15 7.95 10.20
N VAL A 88 12.55 8.41 9.10
CA VAL A 88 12.81 7.89 7.75
C VAL A 88 14.27 8.01 7.36
N LEU A 89 14.97 9.09 7.75
CA LEU A 89 16.39 9.26 7.45
C LEU A 89 17.22 8.17 8.12
N HIS A 90 16.87 7.81 9.37
CA HIS A 90 17.52 6.71 10.07
C HIS A 90 17.23 5.35 9.42
N ILE A 91 16.00 5.10 8.97
CA ILE A 91 15.67 3.88 8.23
C ILE A 91 16.49 3.80 6.94
N ARG A 92 16.60 4.91 6.21
CA ARG A 92 17.41 5.01 4.99
C ARG A 92 18.88 4.70 5.27
N ASP A 93 19.47 5.30 6.30
CA ASP A 93 20.87 5.05 6.69
C ASP A 93 21.09 3.57 7.01
N ALA A 94 20.15 2.91 7.71
CA ALA A 94 20.23 1.49 8.01
C ALA A 94 20.17 0.60 6.75
N VAL A 95 19.33 0.93 5.78
CA VAL A 95 19.23 0.19 4.51
C VAL A 95 20.50 0.38 3.66
N LEU A 96 21.01 1.61 3.57
CA LEU A 96 22.26 1.91 2.86
C LEU A 96 23.47 1.24 3.52
N ALA A 97 23.54 1.24 4.84
CA ALA A 97 24.60 0.54 5.60
C ALA A 97 24.55 -0.98 5.39
N ALA A 98 23.38 -1.55 5.14
CA ALA A 98 23.23 -2.96 4.78
C ALA A 98 23.61 -3.27 3.31
N GLY A 99 24.06 -2.27 2.54
CA GLY A 99 24.49 -2.40 1.15
C GLY A 99 23.34 -2.41 0.13
N HIS A 100 22.14 -2.02 0.55
CA HIS A 100 20.96 -1.98 -0.30
C HIS A 100 20.72 -0.57 -0.81
N ASP A 101 20.25 -0.47 -2.05
CA ASP A 101 19.90 0.82 -2.63
C ASP A 101 18.72 1.45 -1.87
N TRP A 102 18.65 2.77 -1.85
CA TRP A 102 17.42 3.45 -1.44
C TRP A 102 16.92 4.16 -2.68
N PRO A 103 15.66 3.91 -3.13
CA PRO A 103 15.08 4.67 -4.23
C PRO A 103 14.87 6.09 -3.71
N ASP A 104 15.94 6.86 -3.68
CA ASP A 104 15.87 8.30 -3.54
C ASP A 104 15.09 8.75 -4.75
N GLY A 105 13.85 9.14 -4.53
CA GLY A 105 13.28 10.14 -5.40
C GLY A 105 14.24 11.31 -5.30
N ASP A 106 14.96 11.63 -6.38
CA ASP A 106 15.56 12.95 -6.65
C ASP A 106 14.52 14.10 -6.56
N ASN A 107 13.30 13.82 -6.10
CA ASN A 107 12.16 14.68 -5.91
C ASN A 107 11.61 14.60 -4.47
N ASP A 108 12.39 14.26 -3.44
CA ASP A 108 12.02 14.73 -2.10
C ASP A 108 11.89 16.26 -2.24
N PRO A 109 10.70 16.86 -2.03
CA PRO A 109 10.51 18.27 -2.31
C PRO A 109 11.44 19.06 -1.39
N ALA A 110 12.54 19.56 -1.96
CA ALA A 110 13.55 20.35 -1.24
C ALA A 110 12.94 21.60 -0.58
N ILE A 111 11.73 21.97 -0.98
CA ILE A 111 10.94 23.05 -0.39
C ILE A 111 9.89 22.43 0.55
N PRO A 112 10.04 22.61 1.87
CA PRO A 112 9.01 22.25 2.85
C PRO A 112 7.67 22.87 2.44
N ARG A 113 6.61 22.07 2.36
CA ARG A 113 5.26 22.61 2.15
C ARG A 113 4.86 23.39 3.38
N ILE A 114 4.89 24.72 3.29
CA ILE A 114 4.47 25.61 4.36
C ILE A 114 2.96 25.43 4.57
N THR A 115 2.56 24.92 5.72
CA THR A 115 1.17 24.71 6.11
C THR A 115 0.43 26.05 6.06
N GLY A 116 -0.68 26.11 5.31
CA GLY A 116 -1.49 27.32 5.17
C GLY A 116 -1.17 28.19 3.95
N ILE A 117 -0.09 27.92 3.21
CA ILE A 117 0.12 28.49 1.88
C ILE A 117 -0.55 27.55 0.87
N PRO A 118 -1.59 27.99 0.13
CA PRO A 118 -2.14 27.21 -0.96
C PRO A 118 -0.99 26.83 -1.89
N GLY A 119 -0.82 25.53 -2.15
CA GLY A 119 0.20 25.06 -3.07
C GLY A 119 0.10 25.81 -4.40
N PRO A 120 1.20 25.88 -5.19
CA PRO A 120 1.22 26.57 -6.47
C PRO A 120 -0.06 26.25 -7.23
N ARG A 121 -0.82 27.30 -7.55
CA ARG A 121 -2.12 27.21 -8.22
C ARG A 121 -1.93 26.24 -9.37
N THR A 122 -2.54 25.06 -9.27
CA THR A 122 -2.57 24.11 -10.37
C THR A 122 -3.11 24.92 -11.55
N GLU A 123 -2.29 25.13 -12.58
CA GLU A 123 -2.78 25.80 -13.78
C GLU A 123 -4.09 25.11 -14.15
N PRO A 124 -5.17 25.87 -14.39
CA PRO A 124 -6.45 25.29 -14.70
C PRO A 124 -6.21 24.31 -15.83
N THR A 125 -6.41 23.01 -15.55
CA THR A 125 -6.27 21.94 -16.53
C THR A 125 -6.95 22.44 -17.79
N PRO A 126 -6.27 22.50 -18.95
CA PRO A 126 -6.83 23.07 -20.18
C PRO A 126 -8.24 22.52 -20.32
N GLY A 127 -9.22 23.41 -20.14
CA GLY A 127 -10.55 23.02 -19.72
C GLY A 127 -11.00 21.84 -20.57
N LYS A 128 -11.40 20.74 -19.93
CA LYS A 128 -12.27 19.76 -20.58
C LYS A 128 -13.37 20.58 -21.21
N ARG A 129 -13.28 20.73 -22.55
CA ARG A 129 -14.35 21.29 -23.37
C ARG A 129 -15.62 20.63 -22.85
N PRO A 130 -16.67 21.40 -22.49
CA PRO A 130 -17.92 20.80 -22.07
C PRO A 130 -18.28 19.73 -23.09
N SER A 131 -18.27 18.47 -22.66
CA SER A 131 -18.70 17.36 -23.47
C SER A 131 -20.12 17.70 -23.86
N ILE A 132 -20.31 18.03 -25.13
CA ILE A 132 -21.63 18.13 -25.74
C ILE A 132 -22.34 16.84 -25.31
N PRO A 133 -23.56 16.90 -24.74
CA PRO A 133 -24.28 15.70 -24.36
C PRO A 133 -24.37 14.80 -25.57
N THR A 134 -23.60 13.70 -25.55
CA THR A 134 -23.67 12.64 -26.55
C THR A 134 -25.12 12.21 -26.61
N GLN A 135 -25.77 12.43 -27.74
CA GLN A 135 -27.12 11.94 -27.94
C GLN A 135 -27.14 10.44 -27.65
N PRO A 136 -28.10 9.94 -26.85
CA PRO A 136 -28.21 8.53 -26.57
C PRO A 136 -28.37 7.78 -27.89
N GLY A 137 -27.38 6.94 -28.22
CA GLY A 137 -27.49 6.01 -29.33
C GLY A 137 -28.71 5.10 -29.13
N PRO A 138 -29.41 4.73 -30.21
CA PRO A 138 -30.59 3.89 -30.16
C PRO A 138 -30.15 2.43 -29.95
N ASP A 139 -29.81 2.04 -28.72
CA ASP A 139 -29.77 0.63 -28.28
C ASP A 139 -29.44 0.47 -26.77
N GLN A 140 -29.85 1.43 -25.94
CA GLN A 140 -29.85 1.21 -24.49
C GLN A 140 -31.07 0.36 -24.13
N SER A 141 -30.89 -0.97 -24.11
CA SER A 141 -31.84 -1.90 -23.49
C SER A 141 -32.22 -1.36 -22.11
N ALA A 142 -33.50 -1.03 -21.93
CA ALA A 142 -34.01 -0.35 -20.75
C ALA A 142 -33.52 -1.04 -19.47
N ALA A 143 -32.85 -0.29 -18.59
CA ALA A 143 -32.40 -0.80 -17.31
C ALA A 143 -33.61 -1.34 -16.52
N PRO A 144 -33.49 -2.51 -15.86
CA PRO A 144 -34.59 -3.08 -15.11
C PRO A 144 -35.04 -2.12 -14.00
N THR A 145 -36.35 -2.03 -13.82
CA THR A 145 -36.97 -1.16 -12.81
C THR A 145 -37.51 -1.98 -11.65
N CYS A 146 -37.28 -1.50 -10.42
CA CYS A 146 -37.86 -2.07 -9.20
C CYS A 146 -38.43 -0.94 -8.35
N CYS A 147 -39.62 -1.14 -7.77
CA CYS A 147 -40.35 -0.12 -7.00
C CYS A 147 -40.55 1.22 -7.76
N GLY A 148 -40.72 1.16 -9.08
CA GLY A 148 -40.91 2.33 -9.95
C GLY A 148 -39.64 3.17 -10.19
N ARG A 149 -38.45 2.64 -9.88
CA ARG A 149 -37.17 3.31 -10.13
C ARG A 149 -36.20 2.39 -10.86
N ALA A 150 -35.31 2.96 -11.67
CA ALA A 150 -34.21 2.20 -12.27
C ALA A 150 -33.32 1.62 -11.17
N MET A 151 -32.98 0.34 -11.29
CA MET A 151 -32.06 -0.32 -10.37
C MET A 151 -30.62 0.19 -10.60
N ARG A 152 -29.77 0.13 -9.57
CA ARG A 152 -28.34 0.45 -9.68
C ARG A 152 -27.57 -0.83 -10.00
N ARG A 153 -26.56 -0.75 -10.87
CA ARG A 153 -25.66 -1.86 -11.13
C ARG A 153 -24.58 -1.96 -10.05
N ASP A 154 -24.42 -3.16 -9.50
CA ASP A 154 -23.39 -3.53 -8.53
C ASP A 154 -22.69 -4.79 -9.04
N GLY A 155 -21.53 -4.61 -9.69
CA GLY A 155 -20.87 -5.66 -10.45
C GLY A 155 -21.71 -6.21 -11.60
N THR A 156 -22.04 -7.51 -11.54
CA THR A 156 -22.92 -8.21 -12.50
C THR A 156 -24.40 -8.14 -12.10
N GLN A 157 -24.69 -7.69 -10.89
CA GLN A 157 -26.02 -7.68 -10.30
C GLN A 157 -26.68 -6.30 -10.43
N TRP A 158 -28.01 -6.30 -10.44
CA TRP A 158 -28.81 -5.08 -10.32
C TRP A 158 -29.44 -5.06 -8.93
N VAL A 159 -29.28 -3.95 -8.20
CA VAL A 159 -29.75 -3.78 -6.83
C VAL A 159 -30.72 -2.59 -6.75
N CYS A 160 -31.89 -2.80 -6.16
CA CYS A 160 -32.86 -1.75 -5.91
C CYS A 160 -32.44 -0.92 -4.70
N GLY A 161 -32.23 0.39 -4.88
CA GLY A 161 -31.86 1.29 -3.80
C GLY A 161 -32.94 1.40 -2.70
N LYS A 162 -34.22 1.16 -3.04
CA LYS A 162 -35.37 1.33 -2.14
C LYS A 162 -35.66 0.08 -1.30
N CYS A 163 -35.90 -1.07 -1.92
CA CYS A 163 -36.26 -2.30 -1.21
C CYS A 163 -35.09 -3.26 -0.97
N LYS A 164 -33.89 -2.95 -1.49
CA LYS A 164 -32.70 -3.82 -1.46
C LYS A 164 -32.84 -5.18 -2.16
N GLY A 165 -33.93 -5.40 -2.90
CA GLY A 165 -34.06 -6.54 -3.80
C GLY A 165 -33.01 -6.49 -4.91
N TRP A 166 -32.53 -7.66 -5.33
CA TRP A 166 -31.50 -7.80 -6.36
C TRP A 166 -31.95 -8.77 -7.46
N HIS A 167 -31.41 -8.60 -8.66
CA HIS A 167 -31.65 -9.47 -9.82
C HIS A 167 -30.33 -9.67 -10.59
N ASP A 168 -30.01 -10.91 -10.94
CA ASP A 168 -28.85 -11.23 -11.75
C ASP A 168 -29.23 -11.29 -13.24
N THR A 169 -28.45 -10.68 -14.12
CA THR A 169 -28.71 -10.75 -15.58
C THR A 169 -28.18 -12.03 -16.22
N GLY A 170 -27.69 -12.98 -15.42
CA GLY A 170 -27.58 -14.38 -15.85
C GLY A 170 -26.51 -14.64 -16.91
N ARG A 171 -25.47 -13.82 -16.98
CA ARG A 171 -24.35 -14.05 -17.93
C ARG A 171 -23.37 -15.15 -17.48
N ALA A 172 -23.61 -15.79 -16.35
CA ALA A 172 -22.77 -16.83 -15.77
C ALA A 172 -23.18 -18.28 -16.12
N ALA A 173 -24.09 -18.50 -17.08
CA ALA A 173 -24.56 -19.85 -17.43
C ALA A 173 -23.76 -20.56 -18.55
N LEU A 174 -22.65 -20.00 -19.02
CA LEU A 174 -21.81 -20.68 -20.02
C LEU A 174 -20.39 -20.84 -19.49
N THR A 175 -19.93 -22.09 -19.49
CA THR A 175 -18.55 -22.60 -19.32
C THR A 175 -18.13 -23.05 -17.91
N LEU A 176 -18.73 -24.14 -17.44
CA LEU A 176 -18.03 -25.12 -16.60
C LEU A 176 -17.77 -26.36 -17.46
N VAL A 177 -16.59 -26.42 -18.07
CA VAL A 177 -16.02 -27.67 -18.60
C VAL A 177 -15.39 -28.38 -17.41
N PRO A 178 -15.76 -29.62 -17.06
CA PRO A 178 -15.08 -30.36 -16.01
C PRO A 178 -13.66 -30.72 -16.47
N ALA A 179 -12.66 -30.30 -15.68
CA ALA A 179 -11.29 -30.78 -15.84
C ALA A 179 -11.23 -32.27 -15.46
N VAL A 180 -10.72 -33.07 -16.39
CA VAL A 180 -10.43 -34.49 -16.19
C VAL A 180 -9.29 -34.60 -15.18
N VAL A 181 -9.54 -35.33 -14.09
CA VAL A 181 -8.54 -35.72 -13.09
C VAL A 181 -7.77 -36.91 -13.66
N GLU A 182 -6.47 -36.75 -13.91
CA GLU A 182 -5.58 -37.86 -14.23
C GLU A 182 -4.79 -38.21 -12.96
N GLU A 183 -5.16 -39.36 -12.40
CA GLU A 183 -4.55 -40.01 -11.24
C GLU A 183 -3.27 -40.71 -11.68
N VAL A 184 -2.11 -40.31 -11.17
CA VAL A 184 -0.84 -41.05 -11.36
C VAL A 184 -0.36 -41.57 -10.01
N THR A 185 -0.53 -42.87 -9.85
CA THR A 185 0.05 -43.71 -8.81
C THR A 185 1.39 -44.24 -9.32
N VAL A 186 2.49 -43.96 -8.62
CA VAL A 186 3.63 -44.89 -8.39
C VAL A 186 4.29 -44.56 -7.06
#